data_AF-A0A9W9YXI7-F1
#
_entry.id   AF-A0A9W9YXI7-F1
#
_cell.length_a   1.000
_cell.length_b   1.000
_cell.length_c   1.000
_cell.angle_alpha   90.00
_cell.angle_beta   90.00
_cell.angle_gamma   90.00
#
_symmetry.space_group_name_H-M   'P 1'
#
loop_
_entity.id
_entity.type
_entity.pdbx_description
1 polymer ?
#
loop_
_entity_poly.entity_id
_entity_poly.type
_entity_poly.pdbx_seq_one_letter_code
_entity_poly.pdbx_strand_id
1 'polypeptide(L)'
;MLNPRDNKSTLQNPCDNSSTLQNPCDNNSTLQNPCDNSSTLQNPCDNNSTLQNPCDNSTLQNPCDNNSTLQNPCDNNSTLQNPCDNSTLRTRVTTAQHCRTRVTTTQHCRTRVTTTQHCKNPCDNSSTLQNPCDNNSTLQNPCDNDSTLQNPCDDNSTLQNPCDNNSTLQNPCDNNSTLQNPCDNSTLQNPCDNSSTLQNPCDNNSTLQNPCDNNSNIAKPNPCDNNSTLQNPCDNDSTLQNPCDDNSTLQNPCDNKSTLQNPYDNNSTLQNPEQKLTDINTDAYEGCLKKLNKLLTLGDSGKLNDDLYEFESAFVEDNVDDYLSCLDDVIGMKSSPVSFAEDVFEIFSQNSNIFISCLKQRGALFSTLLSKLLSIDGPWMADKIAKIFLQVCVALENDQRLLLSCAGSVMRRGLSHQHCNAVALGTCILVRMGLLKQEDEVDIVRNLKGPLLALELLCAEEYFPRDLAAIFASFLCKPTPKLFGLDQLRLRALASAVTREVLPTSAQEAAGSGNSFKRICDVAAGEDSQLFLKCVDALFSRAFVTLRCDAWPIGESILIYLGLLKSEFHIETVRNLNYALKLLHHMVMQSYFPPQLKPLLVSSCKNRIQL
;
A
#
# COMPACT_ATOMS: atom_id res chain seq x y z
N MET A 1 -53.28 2.81 -9.56
CA MET A 1 -53.86 2.16 -8.36
C MET A 1 -53.13 2.72 -7.15
N LEU A 2 -53.85 3.09 -6.08
CA LEU A 2 -53.26 3.44 -4.79
C LEU A 2 -53.26 2.18 -3.93
N ASN A 3 -52.10 1.72 -3.46
CA ASN A 3 -52.00 0.55 -2.60
C ASN A 3 -51.07 0.81 -1.40
N PRO A 4 -51.48 1.64 -0.43
CA PRO A 4 -50.67 1.92 0.76
C PRO A 4 -50.53 0.66 1.63
N ARG A 5 -49.35 0.43 2.22
CA ARG A 5 -49.13 -0.66 3.18
C ARG A 5 -48.28 -0.24 4.37
N ASP A 6 -48.71 -0.74 5.53
CA ASP A 6 -47.98 -0.68 6.79
C ASP A 6 -47.39 -2.05 7.14
N ASN A 7 -46.10 -2.05 7.51
CA ASN A 7 -45.32 -3.11 8.17
C ASN A 7 -44.88 -4.34 7.37
N LYS A 8 -43.55 -4.50 7.26
CA LYS A 8 -42.80 -5.75 6.93
C LYS A 8 -43.38 -6.56 5.78
N SER A 9 -43.61 -5.94 4.63
CA SER A 9 -44.09 -6.63 3.43
C SER A 9 -43.24 -6.31 2.20
N THR A 10 -43.11 -7.28 1.29
CA THR A 10 -42.56 -7.09 -0.06
C THR A 10 -43.71 -6.95 -1.06
N LEU A 11 -43.69 -5.92 -1.89
CA LEU A 11 -44.68 -5.69 -2.93
C LEU A 11 -43.98 -5.49 -4.28
N GLN A 12 -44.46 -6.19 -5.30
CA GLN A 12 -43.99 -6.07 -6.68
C GLN A 12 -45.16 -5.60 -7.56
N ASN A 13 -45.12 -4.37 -8.08
CA ASN A 13 -46.12 -3.88 -9.03
C ASN A 13 -45.43 -3.35 -10.30
N PRO A 14 -45.23 -4.19 -11.32
CA PRO A 14 -44.81 -3.72 -12.63
C PRO A 14 -45.88 -2.80 -13.23
N CYS A 15 -45.47 -1.73 -13.94
CA CYS A 15 -46.40 -0.88 -14.69
C CYS A 15 -45.90 -0.52 -16.08
N ASP A 16 -46.74 -0.77 -17.09
CA ASP A 16 -46.43 -0.51 -18.50
C ASP A 16 -47.44 0.47 -19.12
N ASN A 17 -47.07 1.05 -20.27
CA ASN A 17 -47.93 1.82 -21.17
C ASN A 17 -48.63 3.05 -20.55
N SER A 18 -47.86 4.14 -20.35
CA SER A 18 -48.40 5.47 -20.02
C SER A 18 -49.32 5.50 -18.79
N SER A 19 -49.03 4.66 -17.80
CA SER A 19 -49.80 4.55 -16.57
C SER A 19 -49.17 5.39 -15.46
N THR A 20 -50.00 5.93 -14.56
CA THR A 20 -49.53 6.57 -13.32
C THR A 20 -49.73 5.61 -12.15
N LEU A 21 -48.64 5.26 -11.48
CA LEU A 21 -48.67 4.39 -10.30
C LEU A 21 -48.14 5.15 -9.08
N GLN A 22 -48.92 5.12 -8.00
CA GLN A 22 -48.59 5.75 -6.73
C GLN A 22 -48.64 4.72 -5.62
N ASN A 23 -47.47 4.31 -5.12
CA ASN A 23 -47.35 3.34 -4.03
C ASN A 23 -46.45 3.89 -2.93
N PRO A 24 -47.02 4.57 -1.92
CA PRO A 24 -46.25 4.92 -0.73
C PRO A 24 -45.88 3.65 0.07
N CYS A 25 -44.67 3.62 0.65
CA CYS A 25 -44.23 2.51 1.50
C CYS A 25 -43.55 2.96 2.80
N ASP A 26 -44.04 2.44 3.92
CA ASP A 26 -43.55 2.80 5.26
C ASP A 26 -43.15 1.55 6.08
N ASN A 27 -42.32 1.76 7.11
CA ASN A 27 -42.02 0.83 8.21
C ASN A 27 -41.41 -0.53 7.79
N ASN A 28 -40.11 -0.52 7.42
CA ASN A 28 -39.35 -1.72 7.03
C ASN A 28 -39.98 -2.52 5.88
N SER A 29 -40.60 -1.84 4.91
CA SER A 29 -41.24 -2.47 3.75
C SER A 29 -40.31 -2.44 2.53
N THR A 30 -40.48 -3.38 1.61
CA THR A 30 -39.76 -3.41 0.33
C THR A 30 -40.73 -3.27 -0.83
N LEU A 31 -40.52 -2.29 -1.70
CA LEU A 31 -41.35 -2.03 -2.86
C LEU A 31 -40.50 -2.12 -4.12
N GLN A 32 -40.94 -2.92 -5.10
CA GLN A 32 -40.27 -3.07 -6.38
C GLN A 32 -41.27 -2.78 -7.52
N ASN A 33 -41.10 -1.68 -8.24
CA ASN A 33 -42.00 -1.29 -9.31
C ASN A 33 -41.20 -1.02 -10.59
N PRO A 34 -40.87 -2.05 -11.39
CA PRO A 34 -40.30 -1.84 -12.71
C PRO A 34 -41.32 -1.16 -13.62
N CYS A 35 -40.90 -0.17 -14.40
CA CYS A 35 -41.78 0.57 -15.30
C CYS A 35 -41.19 0.87 -16.68
N ASP A 36 -41.99 0.63 -17.72
CA ASP A 36 -41.60 0.86 -19.11
C ASP A 36 -42.63 1.75 -19.85
N ASN A 37 -42.20 2.37 -20.95
CA ASN A 37 -43.04 3.10 -21.92
C ASN A 37 -43.85 4.30 -21.36
N SER A 38 -43.16 5.39 -21.02
CA SER A 38 -43.75 6.71 -20.70
C SER A 38 -44.68 6.71 -19.50
N SER A 39 -44.44 5.82 -18.54
CA SER A 39 -45.19 5.73 -17.29
C SER A 39 -44.69 6.75 -16.28
N THR A 40 -45.54 7.17 -15.34
CA THR A 40 -45.16 8.04 -14.21
C THR A 40 -45.28 7.27 -12.91
N LEU A 41 -44.17 7.17 -12.18
CA LEU A 41 -44.11 6.46 -10.91
C LEU A 41 -43.87 7.46 -9.77
N GLN A 42 -44.74 7.47 -8.77
CA GLN A 42 -44.55 8.27 -7.56
C GLN A 42 -44.63 7.41 -6.30
N ASN A 43 -43.50 7.08 -5.69
CA ASN A 43 -43.47 6.22 -4.50
C ASN A 43 -42.73 6.93 -3.36
N PRO A 44 -43.46 7.66 -2.50
CA PRO A 44 -42.92 8.15 -1.23
C PRO A 44 -42.47 6.99 -0.36
N CYS A 45 -41.35 7.11 0.35
CA CYS A 45 -40.95 6.08 1.31
C CYS A 45 -40.31 6.61 2.59
N ASP A 46 -40.81 6.10 3.74
CA ASP A 46 -40.33 6.48 5.07
C ASP A 46 -39.96 5.27 5.94
N ASN A 47 -39.13 5.50 6.97
CA ASN A 47 -38.82 4.58 8.07
C ASN A 47 -38.24 3.21 7.66
N ASN A 48 -36.94 3.19 7.31
CA ASN A 48 -36.18 1.99 6.95
C ASN A 48 -36.76 1.19 5.76
N SER A 49 -37.45 1.86 4.84
CA SER A 49 -38.06 1.21 3.68
C SER A 49 -37.07 1.08 2.52
N THR A 50 -37.22 0.05 1.69
CA THR A 50 -36.40 -0.15 0.48
C THR A 50 -37.26 -0.05 -0.77
N LEU A 51 -36.86 0.80 -1.70
CA LEU A 51 -37.57 1.03 -2.95
C LEU A 51 -36.64 0.74 -4.14
N GLN A 52 -37.09 -0.13 -5.06
CA GLN A 52 -36.35 -0.47 -6.27
C GLN A 52 -37.23 -0.27 -7.50
N ASN A 53 -36.95 0.75 -8.31
CA ASN A 53 -37.75 1.04 -9.50
C ASN A 53 -36.86 1.12 -10.75
N PRO A 54 -36.63 -0.03 -11.43
CA PRO A 54 -36.08 -0.02 -12.78
C PRO A 54 -36.99 0.75 -13.73
N CYS A 55 -36.43 1.58 -14.61
CA CYS A 55 -37.21 2.40 -15.51
C CYS A 55 -36.65 2.51 -16.93
N ASP A 56 -37.51 2.41 -17.94
CA ASP A 56 -37.18 2.74 -19.34
C ASP A 56 -38.18 3.77 -19.89
N ASN A 57 -37.67 4.89 -20.41
CA ASN A 57 -38.45 5.97 -21.02
C ASN A 57 -39.61 6.51 -20.16
N SER A 58 -39.39 6.72 -18.86
CA SER A 58 -40.44 7.00 -17.87
C SER A 58 -40.07 8.12 -16.88
N THR A 59 -41.05 8.64 -16.13
CA THR A 59 -40.81 9.66 -15.08
C THR A 59 -40.90 9.04 -13.70
N LEU A 60 -39.90 9.27 -12.86
CA LEU A 60 -39.83 8.76 -11.49
C LEU A 60 -39.70 9.89 -10.47
N GLN A 61 -40.58 9.87 -9.48
CA GLN A 61 -40.54 10.77 -8.33
C GLN A 61 -40.63 9.98 -7.03
N ASN A 62 -39.52 9.80 -6.31
CA ASN A 62 -39.53 9.05 -5.06
C ASN A 62 -38.92 9.90 -3.94
N PRO A 63 -39.75 10.71 -3.25
CA PRO A 63 -39.32 11.36 -2.02
C PRO A 63 -39.02 10.31 -0.95
N CYS A 64 -37.88 10.42 -0.26
CA CYS A 64 -37.45 9.40 0.69
C CYS A 64 -36.88 9.96 2.01
N ASP A 65 -37.48 9.58 3.14
CA ASP A 65 -37.07 10.07 4.47
C ASP A 65 -36.73 8.91 5.44
N ASN A 66 -35.96 9.21 6.49
CA ASN A 66 -35.70 8.34 7.66
C ASN A 66 -35.13 6.94 7.35
N ASN A 67 -33.85 6.89 6.99
CA ASN A 67 -33.04 5.68 6.74
C ASN A 67 -33.57 4.79 5.62
N SER A 68 -34.25 5.37 4.64
CA SER A 68 -34.77 4.64 3.48
C SER A 68 -33.66 4.35 2.45
N THR A 69 -33.80 3.28 1.69
CA THR A 69 -32.87 2.91 0.61
C THR A 69 -33.58 2.97 -0.74
N LEU A 70 -33.08 3.82 -1.64
CA LEU A 70 -33.63 3.99 -2.98
C LEU A 70 -32.66 3.48 -4.06
N GLN A 71 -33.13 2.58 -4.93
CA GLN A 71 -32.40 2.08 -6.09
C GLN A 71 -33.20 2.26 -7.38
N ASN A 72 -32.77 3.20 -8.24
CA ASN A 72 -33.45 3.48 -9.50
C ASN A 72 -32.47 3.34 -10.67
N PRO A 73 -32.32 2.13 -11.27
CA PRO A 73 -31.66 1.99 -12.56
C PRO A 73 -32.59 2.49 -13.67
N CYS A 74 -32.15 3.47 -14.44
CA CYS A 74 -32.96 4.09 -15.49
C CYS A 74 -32.24 4.21 -16.83
N ASP A 75 -32.95 3.85 -17.89
CA ASP A 75 -32.48 3.89 -19.28
C ASP A 75 -33.41 4.79 -20.15
N ASN A 76 -32.85 5.30 -21.27
CA ASN A 76 -33.47 6.11 -22.34
C ASN A 76 -34.45 7.22 -21.94
N ASN A 77 -34.01 8.48 -21.97
CA ASN A 77 -34.87 9.69 -21.90
C ASN A 77 -35.80 9.80 -20.67
N SER A 78 -35.45 9.12 -19.58
CA SER A 78 -36.20 9.16 -18.33
C SER A 78 -35.94 10.46 -17.53
N THR A 79 -36.95 10.94 -16.79
CA THR A 79 -36.81 12.08 -15.85
C THR A 79 -36.85 11.57 -14.42
N LEU A 80 -35.84 11.90 -13.61
CA LEU A 80 -35.72 11.42 -12.24
C LEU A 80 -35.69 12.57 -11.23
N GLN A 81 -36.56 12.50 -10.22
CA GLN A 81 -36.60 13.43 -9.09
C GLN A 81 -36.70 12.69 -7.76
N ASN A 82 -35.62 12.66 -6.99
CA ASN A 82 -35.62 11.99 -5.68
C ASN A 82 -35.08 12.96 -4.61
N PRO A 83 -35.94 13.77 -3.99
CA PRO A 83 -35.56 14.49 -2.78
C PRO A 83 -35.45 13.47 -1.64
N CYS A 84 -34.34 13.48 -0.91
CA CYS A 84 -34.11 12.53 0.16
C CYS A 84 -33.48 13.19 1.38
N ASP A 85 -34.07 12.91 2.55
CA ASP A 85 -33.60 13.39 3.84
C ASP A 85 -33.20 12.17 4.71
N ASN A 86 -31.97 12.13 5.20
CA ASN A 86 -31.44 11.05 6.04
C ASN A 86 -31.57 9.63 5.43
N SER A 87 -31.21 9.45 4.15
CA SER A 87 -31.47 8.20 3.39
C SER A 87 -30.33 7.81 2.42
N THR A 88 -30.23 6.53 2.03
CA THR A 88 -29.24 6.05 1.04
C THR A 88 -29.85 6.07 -0.36
N LEU A 89 -29.21 6.76 -1.30
CA LEU A 89 -29.63 6.79 -2.70
C LEU A 89 -28.57 6.20 -3.62
N ARG A 90 -28.97 5.22 -4.44
CA ARG A 90 -28.16 4.67 -5.53
C ARG A 90 -28.92 4.73 -6.83
N THR A 91 -28.47 5.59 -7.72
CA THR A 91 -29.08 5.75 -9.05
C THR A 91 -28.03 5.41 -10.11
N ARG A 92 -28.43 4.62 -11.11
CA ARG A 92 -27.63 4.41 -12.31
C ARG A 92 -28.45 4.87 -13.51
N VAL A 93 -27.89 5.78 -14.29
CA VAL A 93 -28.55 6.39 -15.44
C VAL A 93 -27.69 6.18 -16.67
N THR A 94 -28.20 5.47 -17.68
CA THR A 94 -27.44 5.28 -18.92
C THR A 94 -27.61 6.45 -19.90
N THR A 95 -28.85 6.85 -20.14
CA THR A 95 -29.27 7.96 -21.02
C THR A 95 -30.45 8.70 -20.37
N ALA A 96 -30.23 9.88 -19.78
CA ALA A 96 -31.32 10.73 -19.29
C ALA A 96 -31.21 12.17 -19.79
N GLN A 97 -32.36 12.81 -19.95
CA GLN A 97 -32.41 14.22 -20.31
C GLN A 97 -32.20 15.11 -19.07
N HIS A 98 -32.82 14.74 -17.93
CA HIS A 98 -32.74 15.49 -16.67
C HIS A 98 -32.77 14.56 -15.43
N CYS A 99 -31.76 14.68 -14.57
CA CYS A 99 -31.73 14.04 -13.25
C CYS A 99 -31.55 15.08 -12.15
N ARG A 100 -32.44 15.07 -11.14
CA ARG A 100 -32.37 15.97 -9.98
C ARG A 100 -32.54 15.19 -8.68
N THR A 101 -31.52 15.25 -7.83
CA THR A 101 -31.55 14.66 -6.48
C THR A 101 -31.25 15.76 -5.48
N ARG A 102 -32.03 15.91 -4.40
CA ARG A 102 -31.69 16.85 -3.32
C ARG A 102 -31.40 16.04 -2.07
N VAL A 103 -30.28 16.32 -1.40
CA VAL A 103 -29.86 15.62 -0.18
C VAL A 103 -29.62 16.63 0.93
N THR A 104 -30.25 16.49 2.10
CA THR A 104 -30.25 17.56 3.13
C THR A 104 -29.56 17.20 4.45
N THR A 105 -29.53 15.92 4.85
CA THR A 105 -28.97 15.46 6.13
C THR A 105 -28.52 14.01 6.03
N THR A 106 -27.34 13.71 6.58
CA THR A 106 -26.69 12.38 6.79
C THR A 106 -27.19 11.22 5.90
N GLN A 107 -26.50 10.94 4.79
CA GLN A 107 -26.14 9.59 4.26
C GLN A 107 -25.70 9.64 2.78
N HIS A 108 -24.91 8.64 2.37
CA HIS A 108 -24.26 8.51 1.06
C HIS A 108 -25.22 8.47 -0.15
N CYS A 109 -24.98 9.35 -1.13
CA CYS A 109 -25.67 9.38 -2.41
C CYS A 109 -24.68 9.04 -3.54
N ARG A 110 -25.03 8.07 -4.40
CA ARG A 110 -24.24 7.72 -5.58
C ARG A 110 -25.10 7.72 -6.84
N THR A 111 -24.78 8.61 -7.77
CA THR A 111 -25.47 8.70 -9.07
C THR A 111 -24.45 8.48 -10.19
N ARG A 112 -24.48 7.32 -10.85
CA ARG A 112 -23.61 7.09 -12.03
C ARG A 112 -24.35 7.47 -13.31
N VAL A 113 -23.70 8.26 -14.15
CA VAL A 113 -24.32 8.82 -15.35
C VAL A 113 -23.39 8.65 -16.56
N THR A 114 -23.84 7.95 -17.61
CA THR A 114 -22.97 7.66 -18.78
C THR A 114 -23.20 8.56 -19.99
N THR A 115 -24.37 9.17 -20.15
CA THR A 115 -24.63 10.23 -21.14
C THR A 115 -25.80 11.10 -20.65
N THR A 116 -25.56 12.39 -20.37
CA THR A 116 -26.62 13.31 -19.91
C THR A 116 -26.48 14.69 -20.50
N GLN A 117 -27.60 15.36 -20.76
CA GLN A 117 -27.59 16.80 -21.04
C GLN A 117 -27.46 17.65 -19.76
N HIS A 118 -28.16 17.34 -18.64
CA HIS A 118 -28.06 18.11 -17.39
C HIS A 118 -28.39 17.32 -16.10
N CYS A 119 -27.47 17.26 -15.14
CA CYS A 119 -27.67 16.73 -13.78
C CYS A 119 -27.52 17.84 -12.72
N LYS A 120 -28.46 17.92 -11.77
CA LYS A 120 -28.37 18.86 -10.64
C LYS A 120 -28.59 18.16 -9.30
N ASN A 121 -27.53 18.03 -8.49
CA ASN A 121 -27.61 17.38 -7.19
C ASN A 121 -27.08 18.27 -6.05
N PRO A 122 -27.87 19.25 -5.56
CA PRO A 122 -27.50 20.01 -4.36
C PRO A 122 -27.42 19.12 -3.12
N CYS A 123 -26.40 19.35 -2.29
CA CYS A 123 -26.22 18.62 -1.03
C CYS A 123 -25.86 19.54 0.15
N ASP A 124 -26.56 19.37 1.27
CA ASP A 124 -26.40 20.16 2.49
C ASP A 124 -26.03 19.23 3.68
N ASN A 125 -25.30 19.77 4.68
CA ASN A 125 -25.03 19.20 6.02
C ASN A 125 -24.50 17.75 6.08
N SER A 126 -23.17 17.60 6.15
CA SER A 126 -22.48 16.32 6.43
C SER A 126 -22.87 15.17 5.47
N SER A 127 -22.98 15.50 4.19
CA SER A 127 -23.38 14.56 3.13
C SER A 127 -22.18 14.09 2.32
N THR A 128 -22.26 12.89 1.72
CA THR A 128 -21.27 12.43 0.73
C THR A 128 -21.98 12.13 -0.57
N LEU A 129 -21.58 12.82 -1.64
CA LEU A 129 -22.18 12.69 -2.97
C LEU A 129 -21.11 12.23 -3.97
N GLN A 130 -21.37 11.12 -4.66
CA GLN A 130 -20.50 10.57 -5.71
C GLN A 130 -21.23 10.57 -7.05
N ASN A 131 -20.82 11.42 -8.00
CA ASN A 131 -21.41 11.44 -9.34
C ASN A 131 -20.36 11.23 -10.43
N PRO A 132 -19.94 9.98 -10.71
CA PRO A 132 -19.13 9.69 -11.88
C PRO A 132 -19.90 10.01 -13.17
N CYS A 133 -19.26 10.77 -14.07
CA CYS A 133 -19.86 11.23 -15.31
C CYS A 133 -19.00 10.88 -16.54
N ASP A 134 -19.59 10.24 -17.55
CA ASP A 134 -18.90 9.92 -18.81
C ASP A 134 -19.53 10.76 -19.94
N ASN A 135 -18.70 11.33 -20.83
CA ASN A 135 -19.07 11.96 -22.12
C ASN A 135 -20.13 13.10 -22.11
N ASN A 136 -19.74 14.31 -22.54
CA ASN A 136 -20.65 15.42 -22.90
C ASN A 136 -21.69 15.80 -21.82
N SER A 137 -21.31 15.75 -20.54
CA SER A 137 -22.24 15.97 -19.42
C SER A 137 -22.06 17.36 -18.77
N THR A 138 -23.17 18.00 -18.40
CA THR A 138 -23.16 19.19 -17.51
C THR A 138 -23.67 18.81 -16.12
N LEU A 139 -22.82 18.98 -15.11
CA LEU A 139 -23.10 18.64 -13.72
C LEU A 139 -23.07 19.89 -12.83
N GLN A 140 -24.14 20.12 -12.07
CA GLN A 140 -24.24 21.23 -11.10
C GLN A 140 -24.59 20.71 -9.71
N ASN A 141 -23.60 20.64 -8.81
CA ASN A 141 -23.78 20.15 -7.44
C ASN A 141 -23.24 21.18 -6.44
N PRO A 142 -24.03 22.21 -6.09
CA PRO A 142 -23.67 23.10 -4.98
C PRO A 142 -23.63 22.30 -3.67
N CYS A 143 -22.62 22.56 -2.83
CA CYS A 143 -22.49 21.89 -1.54
C CYS A 143 -22.16 22.83 -0.38
N ASP A 144 -22.89 22.68 0.72
CA ASP A 144 -22.71 23.50 1.93
C ASP A 144 -22.49 22.62 3.18
N ASN A 145 -21.75 23.15 4.16
CA ASN A 145 -21.59 22.66 5.54
C ASN A 145 -21.10 21.19 5.66
N ASP A 146 -19.78 21.02 5.82
CA ASP A 146 -19.12 19.73 6.10
C ASP A 146 -19.44 18.63 5.07
N SER A 147 -19.73 18.99 3.81
CA SER A 147 -20.11 18.05 2.75
C SER A 147 -18.90 17.57 1.94
N THR A 148 -18.92 16.32 1.49
CA THR A 148 -17.90 15.75 0.59
C THR A 148 -18.50 15.39 -0.77
N LEU A 149 -17.93 15.94 -1.84
CA LEU A 149 -18.41 15.73 -3.20
C LEU A 149 -17.29 15.16 -4.07
N GLN A 150 -17.55 14.03 -4.74
CA GLN A 150 -16.61 13.37 -5.64
C GLN A 150 -17.25 13.17 -7.03
N ASN A 151 -16.77 13.89 -8.04
CA ASN A 151 -17.28 13.76 -9.41
C ASN A 151 -16.12 13.49 -10.38
N PRO A 152 -15.66 12.22 -10.51
CA PRO A 152 -14.74 11.85 -11.58
C PRO A 152 -15.46 11.98 -12.93
N CYS A 153 -14.81 12.63 -13.90
CA CYS A 153 -15.42 12.87 -15.20
C CYS A 153 -14.46 12.70 -16.38
N ASP A 154 -14.97 12.05 -17.42
CA ASP A 154 -14.22 11.75 -18.65
C ASP A 154 -14.86 12.44 -19.87
N ASP A 155 -14.03 12.97 -20.77
CA ASP A 155 -14.34 13.47 -22.12
C ASP A 155 -15.46 14.57 -22.21
N ASN A 156 -15.05 15.83 -22.48
CA ASN A 156 -15.94 16.96 -22.80
C ASN A 156 -17.03 17.27 -21.74
N SER A 157 -16.67 17.28 -20.45
CA SER A 157 -17.62 17.55 -19.36
C SER A 157 -17.52 18.99 -18.81
N THR A 158 -18.65 19.54 -18.38
CA THR A 158 -18.72 20.83 -17.66
C THR A 158 -19.21 20.62 -16.23
N LEU A 159 -18.38 20.93 -15.24
CA LEU A 159 -18.70 20.81 -13.83
C LEU A 159 -18.80 22.20 -13.19
N GLN A 160 -19.90 22.45 -12.47
CA GLN A 160 -20.10 23.67 -11.68
C GLN A 160 -20.54 23.32 -10.26
N ASN A 161 -19.59 23.27 -9.33
CA ASN A 161 -19.83 22.83 -7.95
C ASN A 161 -19.30 23.90 -6.98
N PRO A 162 -20.07 24.98 -6.72
CA PRO A 162 -19.73 25.92 -5.67
C PRO A 162 -19.75 25.23 -4.29
N CYS A 163 -18.77 25.52 -3.44
CA CYS A 163 -18.66 24.89 -2.13
C CYS A 163 -18.31 25.85 -0.99
N ASP A 164 -19.10 25.80 0.08
CA ASP A 164 -18.93 26.67 1.26
C ASP A 164 -18.83 25.85 2.57
N ASN A 165 -18.21 26.45 3.59
CA ASN A 165 -18.18 25.99 4.99
C ASN A 165 -17.65 24.56 5.21
N ASN A 166 -16.33 24.39 5.21
CA ASN A 166 -15.62 23.13 5.49
C ASN A 166 -15.97 21.98 4.52
N SER A 167 -16.38 22.30 3.30
CA SER A 167 -16.69 21.30 2.29
C SER A 167 -15.41 20.76 1.64
N THR A 168 -15.44 19.51 1.20
CA THR A 168 -14.35 18.88 0.42
C THR A 168 -14.86 18.46 -0.95
N LEU A 169 -14.21 18.92 -2.00
CA LEU A 169 -14.58 18.64 -3.38
C LEU A 169 -13.42 18.00 -4.13
N GLN A 170 -13.65 16.83 -4.74
CA GLN A 170 -12.68 16.10 -5.56
C GLN A 170 -13.27 15.82 -6.95
N ASN A 171 -12.73 16.47 -7.99
CA ASN A 171 -13.16 16.22 -9.38
C ASN A 171 -11.95 15.89 -10.26
N PRO A 172 -11.50 14.62 -10.28
CA PRO A 172 -10.51 14.20 -11.28
C PRO A 172 -11.14 14.28 -12.68
N CYS A 173 -10.41 14.84 -13.63
CA CYS A 173 -10.94 15.14 -14.96
C CYS A 173 -9.99 14.72 -16.10
N ASP A 174 -10.49 13.94 -17.07
CA ASP A 174 -9.71 13.50 -18.23
C ASP A 174 -10.27 14.12 -19.53
N ASN A 175 -9.38 14.71 -20.35
CA ASN A 175 -9.64 15.24 -21.70
C ASN A 175 -10.74 16.32 -21.82
N ASN A 176 -10.36 17.56 -22.16
CA ASN A 176 -11.27 18.64 -22.61
C ASN A 176 -12.41 18.99 -21.62
N SER A 177 -12.12 19.10 -20.33
CA SER A 177 -13.11 19.47 -19.31
C SER A 177 -13.09 20.95 -18.92
N THR A 178 -14.25 21.50 -18.57
CA THR A 178 -14.37 22.83 -17.96
C THR A 178 -14.87 22.70 -16.54
N LEU A 179 -14.08 23.14 -15.55
CA LEU A 179 -14.46 23.12 -14.14
C LEU A 179 -14.58 24.55 -13.61
N GLN A 180 -15.72 24.84 -12.96
CA GLN A 180 -15.99 26.09 -12.28
C GLN A 180 -16.45 25.83 -10.85
N ASN A 181 -15.51 25.79 -9.91
CA ASN A 181 -15.79 25.43 -8.53
C ASN A 181 -15.27 26.53 -7.58
N PRO A 182 -16.04 27.62 -7.38
CA PRO A 182 -15.70 28.62 -6.37
C PRO A 182 -15.77 28.01 -4.98
N CYS A 183 -14.83 28.36 -4.09
CA CYS A 183 -14.78 27.82 -2.73
C CYS A 183 -14.54 28.89 -1.64
N ASP A 184 -15.27 28.78 -0.53
CA ASP A 184 -15.05 29.56 0.71
C ASP A 184 -14.87 28.61 1.91
N ASN A 185 -13.79 28.80 2.67
CA ASN A 185 -13.39 27.97 3.81
C ASN A 185 -13.46 26.45 3.54
N SER A 186 -12.98 26.02 2.38
CA SER A 186 -13.18 24.66 1.85
C SER A 186 -11.92 24.08 1.17
N THR A 187 -11.88 22.76 0.97
CA THR A 187 -10.78 22.08 0.27
C THR A 187 -11.23 21.58 -1.11
N LEU A 188 -10.47 21.93 -2.14
CA LEU A 188 -10.76 21.57 -3.53
C LEU A 188 -9.55 20.89 -4.18
N GLN A 189 -9.77 19.69 -4.72
CA GLN A 189 -8.77 18.92 -5.47
C GLN A 189 -9.31 18.56 -6.86
N ASN A 190 -8.73 19.14 -7.91
CA ASN A 190 -9.10 18.81 -9.29
C ASN A 190 -7.84 18.42 -10.09
N PRO A 191 -7.37 17.17 -9.98
CA PRO A 191 -6.34 16.66 -10.87
C PRO A 191 -6.92 16.54 -12.29
N CYS A 192 -6.19 17.03 -13.29
CA CYS A 192 -6.70 17.04 -14.66
C CYS A 192 -5.64 16.68 -15.70
N ASP A 193 -6.00 15.79 -16.63
CA ASP A 193 -5.12 15.31 -17.70
C ASP A 193 -5.60 15.84 -19.07
N ASN A 194 -4.69 16.45 -19.84
CA ASN A 194 -4.87 16.98 -21.19
C ASN A 194 -5.98 18.05 -21.39
N SER A 195 -5.56 19.28 -21.69
CA SER A 195 -6.39 20.36 -22.25
C SER A 195 -7.67 20.71 -21.46
N SER A 196 -7.53 21.04 -20.18
CA SER A 196 -8.66 21.49 -19.33
C SER A 196 -8.67 22.99 -19.08
N THR A 197 -9.87 23.55 -18.81
CA THR A 197 -10.06 24.94 -18.37
C THR A 197 -10.58 24.93 -16.93
N LEU A 198 -9.80 25.49 -16.00
CA LEU A 198 -10.12 25.54 -14.57
C LEU A 198 -10.38 26.99 -14.12
N GLN A 199 -11.50 27.23 -13.43
CA GLN A 199 -11.86 28.50 -12.79
C GLN A 199 -12.39 28.25 -11.38
N ASN A 200 -11.51 28.33 -10.39
CA ASN A 200 -11.74 27.98 -9.00
C ASN A 200 -11.25 29.13 -8.09
N PRO A 201 -12.00 30.25 -7.99
CA PRO A 201 -11.67 31.31 -7.02
C PRO A 201 -11.78 30.77 -5.60
N CYS A 202 -10.87 31.20 -4.71
CA CYS A 202 -10.72 30.64 -3.38
C CYS A 202 -10.62 31.71 -2.28
N ASP A 203 -11.54 31.70 -1.30
CA ASP A 203 -11.55 32.69 -0.21
C ASP A 203 -11.41 32.03 1.17
N ASN A 204 -10.86 32.79 2.13
CA ASN A 204 -10.79 32.51 3.58
C ASN A 204 -10.35 31.09 4.00
N ASN A 205 -9.06 30.89 4.29
CA ASN A 205 -8.49 29.60 4.75
C ASN A 205 -8.78 28.40 3.81
N SER A 206 -9.09 28.65 2.53
CA SER A 206 -9.33 27.59 1.55
C SER A 206 -8.03 26.94 1.09
N THR A 207 -8.11 25.66 0.71
CA THR A 207 -6.98 24.93 0.11
C THR A 207 -7.37 24.43 -1.27
N LEU A 208 -6.61 24.82 -2.30
CA LEU A 208 -6.85 24.44 -3.68
C LEU A 208 -5.63 23.69 -4.25
N GLN A 209 -5.86 22.48 -4.76
CA GLN A 209 -4.84 21.65 -5.42
C GLN A 209 -5.31 21.24 -6.83
N ASN A 210 -4.65 21.73 -7.87
CA ASN A 210 -4.96 21.33 -9.26
C ASN A 210 -3.68 20.90 -9.99
N PRO A 211 -3.21 19.65 -9.81
CA PRO A 211 -2.15 19.12 -10.66
C PRO A 211 -2.67 18.96 -12.09
N CYS A 212 -1.90 19.42 -13.08
CA CYS A 212 -2.29 19.37 -14.48
C CYS A 212 -1.14 18.85 -15.38
N ASP A 213 -1.45 17.87 -16.23
CA ASP A 213 -0.48 17.28 -17.17
C ASP A 213 -0.84 17.64 -18.64
N ASN A 214 0.14 18.16 -19.38
CA ASN A 214 0.13 18.50 -20.82
C ASN A 214 -0.92 19.52 -21.31
N ASN A 215 -0.45 20.65 -21.86
CA ASN A 215 -1.18 21.54 -22.76
C ASN A 215 -2.50 22.10 -22.18
N SER A 216 -2.51 22.39 -20.87
CA SER A 216 -3.67 22.93 -20.16
C SER A 216 -3.61 24.46 -20.08
N ASN A 217 -4.74 25.11 -20.35
CA ASN A 217 -4.84 26.56 -20.31
C ASN A 217 -5.60 26.95 -19.04
N ILE A 218 -4.87 27.23 -17.94
CA ILE A 218 -5.44 27.77 -16.71
C ILE A 218 -5.64 29.28 -16.95
N ALA A 219 -6.61 29.59 -17.81
CA ALA A 219 -6.86 30.93 -18.31
C ALA A 219 -7.98 31.61 -17.52
N LYS A 220 -7.60 32.69 -16.82
CA LYS A 220 -8.42 33.70 -16.11
C LYS A 220 -8.78 33.32 -14.67
N PRO A 221 -8.79 34.31 -13.77
CA PRO A 221 -8.05 34.27 -12.51
C PRO A 221 -8.66 33.30 -11.51
N ASN A 222 -7.82 32.54 -10.82
CA ASN A 222 -8.13 32.00 -9.49
C ASN A 222 -7.60 33.03 -8.48
N PRO A 223 -8.35 34.12 -8.18
CA PRO A 223 -8.01 34.98 -7.06
C PRO A 223 -8.05 34.15 -5.79
N CYS A 224 -7.05 34.34 -4.94
CA CYS A 224 -7.01 33.74 -3.62
C CYS A 224 -6.69 34.79 -2.56
N ASP A 225 -7.63 34.95 -1.62
CA ASP A 225 -7.57 35.97 -0.57
C ASP A 225 -7.61 35.33 0.83
N ASN A 226 -7.09 36.05 1.84
CA ASN A 226 -7.19 35.74 3.27
C ASN A 226 -6.71 34.33 3.70
N ASN A 227 -5.39 34.15 3.86
CA ASN A 227 -4.76 32.91 4.37
C ASN A 227 -5.03 31.64 3.52
N SER A 228 -5.31 31.78 2.24
CA SER A 228 -5.58 30.64 1.36
C SER A 228 -4.28 29.98 0.86
N THR A 229 -4.33 28.67 0.59
CA THR A 229 -3.19 27.90 0.05
C THR A 229 -3.52 27.35 -1.33
N LEU A 230 -2.68 27.68 -2.33
CA LEU A 230 -2.85 27.25 -3.71
C LEU A 230 -1.63 26.42 -4.17
N GLN A 231 -1.88 25.20 -4.64
CA GLN A 231 -0.87 24.29 -5.21
C GLN A 231 -1.27 23.83 -6.61
N ASN A 232 -0.58 24.30 -7.66
CA ASN A 232 -0.83 23.83 -9.04
C ASN A 232 0.49 23.38 -9.69
N PRO A 233 0.92 22.12 -9.48
CA PRO A 233 2.02 21.56 -10.26
C PRO A 233 1.57 21.38 -11.73
N CYS A 234 2.44 21.75 -12.67
CA CYS A 234 2.11 21.77 -14.10
C CYS A 234 3.23 21.24 -15.00
N ASP A 235 2.92 20.31 -15.91
CA ASP A 235 3.89 19.76 -16.87
C ASP A 235 3.55 20.15 -18.33
N ASN A 236 4.54 20.72 -19.05
CA ASN A 236 4.54 21.11 -20.48
C ASN A 236 3.46 22.13 -20.95
N ASP A 237 3.93 23.26 -21.52
CA ASP A 237 3.15 24.23 -22.33
C ASP A 237 1.86 24.76 -21.64
N SER A 238 1.96 25.21 -20.38
CA SER A 238 0.83 25.75 -19.61
C SER A 238 0.89 27.28 -19.41
N THR A 239 -0.27 27.97 -19.43
CA THR A 239 -0.39 29.35 -18.95
C THR A 239 -1.10 29.37 -17.60
N LEU A 240 -0.53 30.08 -16.62
CA LEU A 240 -1.05 30.18 -15.25
C LEU A 240 -1.19 31.65 -14.84
N GLN A 241 -2.39 32.04 -14.41
CA GLN A 241 -2.69 33.37 -13.85
C GLN A 241 -3.34 33.25 -12.47
N ASN A 242 -2.56 33.45 -11.42
CA ASN A 242 -3.02 33.36 -10.02
C ASN A 242 -2.73 34.68 -9.28
N PRO A 243 -3.65 35.68 -9.31
CA PRO A 243 -3.55 36.84 -8.43
C PRO A 243 -3.81 36.40 -6.97
N CYS A 244 -2.99 36.88 -6.02
CA CYS A 244 -3.12 36.52 -4.61
C CYS A 244 -2.89 37.72 -3.69
N ASP A 245 -3.78 37.91 -2.72
CA ASP A 245 -3.70 38.97 -1.71
C ASP A 245 -3.70 38.39 -0.27
N ASP A 246 -3.21 39.19 0.69
CA ASP A 246 -3.28 39.02 2.15
C ASP A 246 -2.96 37.61 2.73
N ASN A 247 -1.68 37.38 3.05
CA ASN A 247 -1.15 36.17 3.74
C ASN A 247 -1.38 34.83 3.01
N SER A 248 -1.58 34.84 1.70
CA SER A 248 -1.77 33.63 0.90
C SER A 248 -0.43 32.92 0.58
N THR A 249 -0.47 31.58 0.46
CA THR A 249 0.69 30.75 0.08
C THR A 249 0.48 30.14 -1.30
N LEU A 250 1.39 30.41 -2.23
CA LEU A 250 1.31 29.93 -3.62
C LEU A 250 2.50 29.01 -3.96
N GLN A 251 2.21 27.80 -4.42
CA GLN A 251 3.19 26.83 -4.94
C GLN A 251 2.79 26.35 -6.33
N ASN A 252 3.54 26.71 -7.38
CA ASN A 252 3.35 26.16 -8.72
C ASN A 252 4.70 25.60 -9.26
N PRO A 253 5.06 24.35 -8.90
CA PRO A 253 6.13 23.64 -9.60
C PRO A 253 5.76 23.48 -11.07
N CYS A 254 6.61 23.91 -12.00
CA CYS A 254 6.31 23.71 -13.42
C CYS A 254 7.53 23.26 -14.22
N ASP A 255 7.31 22.35 -15.16
CA ASP A 255 8.31 21.75 -16.04
C ASP A 255 8.06 22.17 -17.50
N ASN A 256 9.09 22.75 -18.15
CA ASN A 256 9.15 23.16 -19.57
C ASN A 256 8.07 24.15 -20.12
N LYS A 257 8.54 25.27 -20.70
CA LYS A 257 7.78 26.25 -21.53
C LYS A 257 6.50 26.88 -20.94
N SER A 258 6.37 26.97 -19.62
CA SER A 258 5.23 27.66 -18.99
C SER A 258 5.36 29.19 -19.00
N THR A 259 4.22 29.89 -19.09
CA THR A 259 4.13 31.34 -18.83
C THR A 259 3.33 31.61 -17.56
N LEU A 260 3.98 32.24 -16.58
CA LEU A 260 3.41 32.53 -15.26
C LEU A 260 3.16 34.03 -15.09
N GLN A 261 1.97 34.43 -14.66
CA GLN A 261 1.65 35.80 -14.25
C GLN A 261 0.94 35.80 -12.89
N ASN A 262 1.65 36.17 -11.84
CA ASN A 262 1.12 36.26 -10.47
C ASN A 262 1.29 37.69 -9.92
N PRO A 263 0.31 38.58 -10.11
CA PRO A 263 0.24 39.85 -9.37
C PRO A 263 0.08 39.57 -7.86
N TYR A 264 0.76 40.32 -6.99
CA TYR A 264 0.67 40.16 -5.53
C TYR A 264 0.71 41.51 -4.80
N ASP A 265 -0.01 41.63 -3.69
CA ASP A 265 0.11 42.70 -2.68
C ASP A 265 0.20 42.11 -1.25
N ASN A 266 1.04 42.72 -0.39
CA ASN A 266 1.26 42.47 1.06
C ASN A 266 1.35 41.02 1.61
N ASN A 267 2.50 40.68 2.22
CA ASN A 267 2.74 39.49 3.08
C ASN A 267 2.48 38.07 2.49
N SER A 268 2.33 37.92 1.19
CA SER A 268 2.21 36.60 0.53
C SER A 268 3.55 35.88 0.35
N THR A 269 3.57 34.54 0.47
CA THR A 269 4.77 33.71 0.28
C THR A 269 4.69 32.92 -1.03
N LEU A 270 5.63 33.16 -1.95
CA LEU A 270 5.69 32.50 -3.26
C LEU A 270 6.83 31.47 -3.31
N GLN A 271 6.53 30.23 -3.66
CA GLN A 271 7.52 29.21 -4.04
C GLN A 271 7.19 28.69 -5.44
N ASN A 272 7.96 29.17 -6.43
CA ASN A 272 7.82 28.74 -7.81
C ASN A 272 9.10 28.03 -8.24
N PRO A 273 9.29 26.73 -7.92
CA PRO A 273 10.38 25.98 -8.51
C PRO A 273 10.05 25.79 -9.99
N GLU A 274 10.50 26.72 -10.84
CA GLU A 274 10.68 26.39 -12.25
C GLU A 274 11.72 25.25 -12.28
N GLN A 275 11.33 24.05 -12.70
CA GLN A 275 12.30 23.19 -13.37
C GLN A 275 12.55 23.81 -14.74
N LYS A 276 13.30 24.91 -14.72
CA LYS A 276 14.25 25.08 -15.79
C LYS A 276 15.19 23.90 -15.61
N LEU A 277 15.00 22.87 -16.44
CA LEU A 277 16.10 22.04 -16.90
C LEU A 277 17.05 22.99 -17.65
N THR A 278 17.66 23.96 -16.96
CA THR A 278 18.88 24.58 -17.43
C THR A 278 19.88 23.44 -17.37
N ASP A 279 20.04 22.74 -18.50
CA ASP A 279 21.28 22.32 -19.17
C ASP A 279 22.58 22.23 -18.35
N ILE A 280 22.51 21.99 -17.04
CA ILE A 280 23.62 22.04 -16.09
C ILE A 280 23.67 20.73 -15.27
N ASN A 281 22.57 19.97 -15.16
CA ASN A 281 22.55 18.76 -14.33
C ASN A 281 22.34 17.44 -15.10
N THR A 282 21.69 17.43 -16.27
CA THR A 282 21.59 16.20 -17.10
C THR A 282 22.97 15.74 -17.56
N ASP A 283 23.84 16.66 -17.98
CA ASP A 283 25.23 16.36 -18.34
C ASP A 283 26.05 15.85 -17.16
N ALA A 284 25.76 16.33 -15.93
CA ALA A 284 26.43 15.87 -14.72
C ALA A 284 25.96 14.47 -14.32
N TYR A 285 24.65 14.19 -14.34
CA TYR A 285 24.08 12.86 -14.07
C TYR A 285 24.50 11.85 -15.14
N GLU A 286 24.31 12.18 -16.42
CA GLU A 286 24.70 11.33 -17.55
C GLU A 286 26.22 11.18 -17.61
N GLY A 287 26.97 12.24 -17.30
CA GLY A 287 28.42 12.19 -17.16
C GLY A 287 28.87 11.27 -16.02
N CYS A 288 28.17 11.30 -14.88
CA CYS A 288 28.45 10.43 -13.74
C CYS A 288 28.10 8.97 -14.06
N LEU A 289 26.95 8.70 -14.70
CA LEU A 289 26.57 7.37 -15.18
C LEU A 289 27.52 6.86 -16.27
N LYS A 290 27.95 7.70 -17.22
CA LYS A 290 28.96 7.35 -18.24
C LYS A 290 30.30 7.02 -17.59
N LYS A 291 30.73 7.78 -16.59
CA LYS A 291 31.97 7.52 -15.81
C LYS A 291 31.86 6.22 -15.02
N LEU A 292 30.73 5.98 -14.36
CA LEU A 292 30.44 4.74 -13.65
C LEU A 292 30.46 3.55 -14.62
N ASN A 293 29.73 3.63 -15.73
CA ASN A 293 29.73 2.59 -16.76
C ASN A 293 31.12 2.35 -17.36
N LYS A 294 31.93 3.40 -17.54
CA LYS A 294 33.32 3.26 -17.98
C LYS A 294 34.17 2.48 -16.96
N LEU A 295 34.02 2.76 -15.66
CA LEU A 295 34.67 1.97 -14.60
C LEU A 295 34.27 0.49 -14.67
N LEU A 296 33.01 0.20 -14.98
CA LEU A 296 32.53 -1.18 -15.13
C LEU A 296 33.16 -1.89 -16.33
N THR A 297 33.26 -1.20 -17.47
CA THR A 297 33.87 -1.78 -18.68
C THR A 297 35.37 -2.04 -18.55
N LEU A 298 36.08 -1.29 -17.71
CA LEU A 298 37.51 -1.51 -17.42
C LEU A 298 37.73 -2.73 -16.50
N GLY A 299 36.76 -3.04 -15.62
CA GLY A 299 36.78 -4.24 -14.78
C GLY A 299 36.55 -5.54 -15.54
N ASP A 300 35.86 -5.49 -16.69
CA ASP A 300 35.53 -6.65 -17.53
C ASP A 300 36.61 -7.00 -18.56
N SER A 301 37.63 -6.14 -18.78
CA SER A 301 38.71 -6.41 -19.74
C SER A 301 39.79 -7.37 -19.21
N GLY A 302 39.42 -8.63 -18.97
CA GLY A 302 40.21 -9.79 -19.39
C GLY A 302 41.68 -9.92 -18.98
N LYS A 303 42.07 -9.65 -17.73
CA LYS A 303 43.24 -10.29 -17.10
C LYS A 303 42.84 -10.93 -15.77
N LEU A 304 42.04 -11.98 -15.88
CA LEU A 304 41.75 -12.90 -14.80
C LEU A 304 42.77 -14.03 -14.85
N ASN A 305 43.81 -13.96 -14.02
CA ASN A 305 44.50 -15.13 -13.50
C ASN A 305 45.09 -14.78 -12.13
N ASP A 306 44.68 -15.55 -11.13
CA ASP A 306 45.36 -15.84 -9.86
C ASP A 306 46.33 -14.76 -9.36
N ASP A 307 45.80 -13.77 -8.65
CA ASP A 307 46.33 -13.32 -7.36
C ASP A 307 45.51 -12.12 -6.84
N LEU A 308 44.80 -12.33 -5.74
CA LEU A 308 44.02 -11.32 -4.99
C LEU A 308 44.86 -10.14 -4.45
N TYR A 309 46.16 -10.08 -4.76
CA TYR A 309 47.09 -9.02 -4.38
C TYR A 309 47.46 -8.06 -5.53
N GLU A 310 47.10 -8.35 -6.78
CA GLU A 310 47.34 -7.44 -7.92
C GLU A 310 46.10 -6.61 -8.32
N PHE A 311 44.91 -6.93 -7.78
CA PHE A 311 43.69 -6.14 -8.00
C PHE A 311 43.72 -4.78 -7.26
N GLU A 312 44.52 -4.67 -6.18
CA GLU A 312 44.76 -3.41 -5.46
C GLU A 312 45.77 -2.50 -6.18
N SER A 313 46.66 -3.04 -7.03
CA SER A 313 47.74 -2.26 -7.67
C SER A 313 47.39 -1.73 -9.07
N ALA A 314 46.40 -2.33 -9.76
CA ALA A 314 45.96 -1.85 -11.08
C ALA A 314 45.03 -0.62 -11.03
N PHE A 315 44.54 -0.24 -9.84
CA PHE A 315 43.67 0.93 -9.62
C PHE A 315 44.44 2.23 -9.34
N VAL A 316 45.78 2.21 -9.37
CA VAL A 316 46.62 3.30 -8.83
C VAL A 316 46.85 4.47 -9.81
N GLU A 317 46.40 4.44 -11.06
CA GLU A 317 46.77 5.51 -12.00
C GLU A 317 45.67 6.46 -12.50
N ASP A 318 44.38 6.33 -12.15
CA ASP A 318 43.43 7.46 -12.33
C ASP A 318 42.09 7.32 -11.54
N ASN A 319 41.90 8.20 -10.54
CA ASN A 319 40.62 8.84 -10.13
C ASN A 319 39.38 8.04 -9.67
N VAL A 320 39.51 6.82 -9.14
CA VAL A 320 38.35 6.07 -8.60
C VAL A 320 37.69 6.70 -7.38
N ASP A 321 38.47 7.29 -6.48
CA ASP A 321 37.92 8.02 -5.34
C ASP A 321 37.22 9.33 -5.77
N ASP A 322 37.70 9.98 -6.84
CA ASP A 322 37.04 11.14 -7.43
C ASP A 322 35.68 10.77 -8.05
N TYR A 323 35.59 9.61 -8.73
CA TYR A 323 34.33 9.11 -9.26
C TYR A 323 33.32 8.75 -8.16
N LEU A 324 33.79 8.10 -7.09
CA LEU A 324 32.95 7.74 -5.94
C LEU A 324 32.56 8.97 -5.10
N SER A 325 33.42 9.98 -5.03
CA SER A 325 33.11 11.26 -4.38
C SER A 325 32.05 12.03 -5.15
N CYS A 326 32.19 12.11 -6.47
CA CYS A 326 31.16 12.67 -7.33
C CYS A 326 29.82 11.93 -7.16
N LEU A 327 29.84 10.60 -7.07
CA LEU A 327 28.62 9.82 -6.91
C LEU A 327 27.95 10.09 -5.55
N ASP A 328 28.71 10.16 -4.46
CA ASP A 328 28.17 10.49 -3.14
C ASP A 328 27.60 11.91 -3.09
N ASP A 329 28.28 12.88 -3.70
CA ASP A 329 27.80 14.26 -3.80
C ASP A 329 26.49 14.32 -4.58
N VAL A 330 26.43 13.65 -5.73
CA VAL A 330 25.27 13.66 -6.63
C VAL A 330 24.09 12.90 -6.05
N ILE A 331 24.29 11.78 -5.34
CA ILE A 331 23.19 11.08 -4.64
C ILE A 331 22.74 11.88 -3.41
N GLY A 332 23.67 12.52 -2.71
CA GLY A 332 23.41 13.32 -1.51
C GLY A 332 22.67 14.63 -1.79
N MET A 333 22.66 15.11 -3.04
CA MET A 333 21.91 16.29 -3.44
C MET A 333 20.40 16.12 -3.22
N LYS A 334 19.76 17.11 -2.59
CA LYS A 334 18.30 17.17 -2.46
C LYS A 334 17.60 17.13 -3.82
N SER A 335 18.16 17.83 -4.80
CA SER A 335 17.67 17.90 -6.19
C SER A 335 17.94 16.64 -7.02
N SER A 336 18.69 15.66 -6.50
CA SER A 336 18.95 14.41 -7.21
C SER A 336 17.63 13.68 -7.47
N PRO A 337 17.34 13.24 -8.71
CA PRO A 337 16.10 12.52 -8.99
C PRO A 337 16.18 11.09 -8.44
N VAL A 338 15.03 10.52 -8.05
CA VAL A 338 14.96 9.12 -7.58
C VAL A 338 15.34 8.14 -8.69
N SER A 339 15.01 8.46 -9.95
CA SER A 339 15.40 7.67 -11.12
C SER A 339 16.92 7.50 -11.24
N PHE A 340 17.72 8.54 -10.95
CA PHE A 340 19.18 8.43 -10.95
C PHE A 340 19.67 7.43 -9.89
N ALA A 341 19.07 7.44 -8.70
CA ALA A 341 19.40 6.46 -7.67
C ALA A 341 19.00 5.04 -8.09
N GLU A 342 17.87 4.89 -8.79
CA GLU A 342 17.43 3.61 -9.36
C GLU A 342 18.40 3.11 -10.43
N ASP A 343 18.86 3.97 -11.34
CA ASP A 343 19.85 3.65 -12.37
C ASP A 343 21.19 3.20 -11.76
N VAL A 344 21.70 3.97 -10.77
CA VAL A 344 22.95 3.63 -10.06
C VAL A 344 22.81 2.28 -9.35
N PHE A 345 21.68 2.05 -8.68
CA PHE A 345 21.44 0.79 -7.98
C PHE A 345 21.30 -0.40 -8.93
N GLU A 346 20.66 -0.22 -10.09
CA GLU A 346 20.54 -1.24 -11.12
C GLU A 346 21.91 -1.60 -11.69
N ILE A 347 22.73 -0.59 -12.01
CA ILE A 347 24.10 -0.76 -12.47
C ILE A 347 24.94 -1.58 -11.47
N PHE A 348 24.86 -1.23 -10.17
CA PHE A 348 25.54 -1.99 -9.12
C PHE A 348 25.01 -3.42 -8.98
N SER A 349 23.70 -3.61 -9.11
CA SER A 349 23.06 -4.92 -9.03
C SER A 349 23.48 -5.85 -10.19
N GLN A 350 23.79 -5.29 -11.35
CA GLN A 350 24.32 -6.02 -12.50
C GLN A 350 25.82 -6.35 -12.38
N ASN A 351 26.57 -5.61 -11.53
CA ASN A 351 28.03 -5.70 -11.42
C ASN A 351 28.50 -5.94 -9.97
N SER A 352 28.28 -7.15 -9.45
CA SER A 352 28.51 -7.50 -8.04
C SER A 352 29.92 -7.21 -7.51
N ASN A 353 30.96 -7.52 -8.28
CA ASN A 353 32.34 -7.34 -7.83
C ASN A 353 32.69 -5.87 -7.61
N ILE A 354 32.23 -5.01 -8.52
CA ILE A 354 32.47 -3.58 -8.45
C ILE A 354 31.60 -2.97 -7.35
N PHE A 355 30.36 -3.42 -7.22
CA PHE A 355 29.50 -3.01 -6.11
C PHE A 355 30.13 -3.32 -4.75
N ILE A 356 30.65 -4.53 -4.55
CA ILE A 356 31.38 -4.92 -3.32
C ILE A 356 32.59 -4.02 -3.08
N SER A 357 33.40 -3.75 -4.11
CA SER A 357 34.57 -2.86 -3.98
C SER A 357 34.19 -1.43 -3.63
N CYS A 358 33.16 -0.87 -4.27
CA CYS A 358 32.64 0.46 -3.97
C CYS A 358 32.13 0.56 -2.53
N LEU A 359 31.38 -0.44 -2.05
CA LEU A 359 30.88 -0.47 -0.67
C LEU A 359 31.98 -0.58 0.37
N LYS A 360 33.08 -1.30 0.07
CA LYS A 360 34.26 -1.37 0.96
C LYS A 360 34.97 -0.03 1.09
N GLN A 361 35.03 0.73 0.00
CA GLN A 361 35.66 2.06 -0.02
C GLN A 361 34.74 3.15 0.54
N ARG A 362 33.41 3.03 0.35
CA ARG A 362 32.40 4.03 0.73
C ARG A 362 31.29 3.42 1.58
N GLY A 363 31.52 3.36 2.89
CA GLY A 363 30.55 2.77 3.82
C GLY A 363 29.19 3.48 3.89
N ALA A 364 29.14 4.79 3.58
CA ALA A 364 27.91 5.58 3.63
C ALA A 364 27.07 5.51 2.34
N LEU A 365 27.69 5.16 1.21
CA LEU A 365 27.09 5.22 -0.12
C LEU A 365 25.78 4.44 -0.21
N PHE A 366 25.75 3.21 0.32
CA PHE A 366 24.53 2.40 0.33
C PHE A 366 23.41 3.02 1.15
N SER A 367 23.74 3.62 2.30
CA SER A 367 22.73 4.22 3.17
C SER A 367 22.09 5.45 2.52
N THR A 368 22.89 6.29 1.85
CA THR A 368 22.42 7.46 1.10
C THR A 368 21.56 7.01 -0.08
N LEU A 369 22.04 6.04 -0.86
CA LEU A 369 21.32 5.45 -1.98
C LEU A 369 19.96 4.87 -1.54
N LEU A 370 19.96 4.05 -0.48
CA LEU A 370 18.74 3.45 0.06
C LEU A 370 17.75 4.50 0.56
N SER A 371 18.23 5.58 1.19
CA SER A 371 17.37 6.67 1.65
C SER A 371 16.65 7.38 0.50
N LYS A 372 17.32 7.49 -0.66
CA LYS A 372 16.77 8.09 -1.86
C LYS A 372 15.81 7.16 -2.59
N LEU A 373 16.14 5.87 -2.68
CA LEU A 373 15.27 4.85 -3.29
C LEU A 373 13.92 4.72 -2.57
N LEU A 374 13.91 4.97 -1.26
CA LEU A 374 12.74 4.86 -0.39
C LEU A 374 12.17 6.22 0.03
N SER A 375 12.37 7.28 -0.77
CA SER A 375 11.86 8.63 -0.44
C SER A 375 10.44 8.91 -0.90
N ILE A 376 9.88 8.10 -1.80
CA ILE A 376 8.53 8.29 -2.36
C ILE A 376 7.58 7.29 -1.70
N ASP A 377 6.61 7.79 -0.94
CA ASP A 377 5.59 6.97 -0.30
C ASP A 377 4.50 6.56 -1.30
N GLY A 378 4.10 5.29 -1.23
CA GLY A 378 3.06 4.75 -2.09
C GLY A 378 2.50 3.40 -1.58
N PRO A 379 1.34 2.97 -2.11
CA PRO A 379 0.66 1.75 -1.65
C PRO A 379 1.46 0.46 -1.91
N TRP A 380 2.43 0.49 -2.83
CA TRP A 380 3.25 -0.66 -3.23
C TRP A 380 4.63 -0.71 -2.54
N MET A 381 4.79 0.00 -1.42
CA MET A 381 6.08 0.15 -0.75
C MET A 381 6.70 -1.19 -0.31
N ALA A 382 5.90 -2.13 0.22
CA ALA A 382 6.39 -3.45 0.62
C ALA A 382 6.99 -4.24 -0.55
N ASP A 383 6.41 -4.10 -1.74
CA ASP A 383 6.90 -4.75 -2.95
C ASP A 383 8.21 -4.12 -3.45
N LYS A 384 8.30 -2.78 -3.45
CA LYS A 384 9.54 -2.04 -3.77
C LYS A 384 10.68 -2.45 -2.83
N ILE A 385 10.43 -2.51 -1.52
CA ILE A 385 11.42 -2.94 -0.53
C ILE A 385 11.83 -4.39 -0.77
N ALA A 386 10.88 -5.29 -1.05
CA ALA A 386 11.17 -6.69 -1.34
C ALA A 386 12.05 -6.85 -2.59
N LYS A 387 11.79 -6.07 -3.65
CA LYS A 387 12.61 -6.03 -4.87
C LYS A 387 14.05 -5.60 -4.56
N ILE A 388 14.23 -4.47 -3.88
CA ILE A 388 15.55 -3.94 -3.49
C ILE A 388 16.28 -4.95 -2.59
N PHE A 389 15.60 -5.50 -1.59
CA PHE A 389 16.16 -6.50 -0.68
C PHE A 389 16.75 -7.69 -1.43
N LEU A 390 16.01 -8.25 -2.39
CA LEU A 390 16.45 -9.41 -3.15
C LEU A 390 17.58 -9.07 -4.13
N GLN A 391 17.56 -7.89 -4.76
CA GLN A 391 18.67 -7.43 -5.61
C GLN A 391 19.96 -7.30 -4.81
N VAL A 392 19.91 -6.72 -3.60
CA VAL A 392 21.06 -6.66 -2.67
C VAL A 392 21.54 -8.07 -2.31
N CYS A 393 20.60 -8.97 -2.00
CA CYS A 393 20.96 -10.34 -1.63
C CYS A 393 21.71 -11.08 -2.74
N VAL A 394 21.27 -10.93 -3.98
CA VAL A 394 21.92 -11.54 -5.15
C VAL A 394 23.28 -10.89 -5.42
N ALA A 395 23.36 -9.55 -5.37
CA ALA A 395 24.58 -8.83 -5.69
C ALA A 395 25.70 -9.03 -4.66
N LEU A 396 25.36 -9.27 -3.39
CA LEU A 396 26.33 -9.37 -2.29
C LEU A 396 26.54 -10.81 -1.77
N GLU A 397 26.13 -11.83 -2.51
CA GLU A 397 26.19 -13.23 -2.03
C GLU A 397 27.61 -13.73 -1.68
N ASN A 398 28.64 -13.07 -2.21
CA ASN A 398 30.05 -13.42 -2.01
C ASN A 398 30.71 -12.71 -0.82
N ASP A 399 30.07 -11.71 -0.21
CA ASP A 399 30.59 -10.99 0.97
C ASP A 399 29.53 -10.95 2.08
N GLN A 400 29.62 -11.89 3.03
CA GLN A 400 28.64 -12.04 4.12
C GLN A 400 28.52 -10.79 5.02
N ARG A 401 29.61 -10.03 5.21
CA ARG A 401 29.59 -8.85 6.07
C ARG A 401 28.81 -7.73 5.42
N LEU A 402 29.09 -7.46 4.15
CA LEU A 402 28.34 -6.47 3.37
C LEU A 402 26.89 -6.90 3.15
N LEU A 403 26.66 -8.19 2.89
CA LEU A 403 25.31 -8.75 2.77
C LEU A 403 24.49 -8.49 4.04
N LEU A 404 25.00 -8.85 5.22
CA LEU A 404 24.32 -8.61 6.50
C LEU A 404 24.08 -7.11 6.73
N SER A 405 25.09 -6.26 6.49
CA SER A 405 24.99 -4.82 6.66
C SER A 405 23.93 -4.20 5.75
N CYS A 406 24.00 -4.46 4.45
CA CYS A 406 23.16 -3.82 3.44
C CYS A 406 21.74 -4.41 3.45
N ALA A 407 21.60 -5.74 3.41
CA ALA A 407 20.28 -6.38 3.46
C ALA A 407 19.58 -6.11 4.80
N GLY A 408 20.35 -6.03 5.90
CA GLY A 408 19.83 -5.62 7.20
C GLY A 408 19.39 -4.16 7.25
N SER A 409 20.08 -3.26 6.54
CA SER A 409 19.67 -1.85 6.41
C SER A 409 18.35 -1.72 5.63
N VAL A 410 18.20 -2.47 4.53
CA VAL A 410 16.94 -2.55 3.77
C VAL A 410 15.80 -3.06 4.66
N MET A 411 16.04 -4.17 5.38
CA MET A 411 15.03 -4.77 6.24
C MET A 411 14.63 -3.84 7.40
N ARG A 412 15.61 -3.22 8.10
CA ARG A 412 15.33 -2.26 9.17
C ARG A 412 14.52 -1.06 8.68
N ARG A 413 14.88 -0.52 7.52
CA ARG A 413 14.16 0.61 6.91
C ARG A 413 12.74 0.23 6.53
N GLY A 414 12.55 -0.94 5.93
CA GLY A 414 11.23 -1.44 5.55
C GLY A 414 10.32 -1.75 6.74
N LEU A 415 10.85 -2.39 7.78
CA LEU A 415 10.09 -2.70 9.00
C LEU A 415 9.71 -1.47 9.83
N SER A 416 10.43 -0.35 9.65
CA SER A 416 10.15 0.92 10.31
C SER A 416 9.22 1.84 9.49
N HIS A 417 8.79 1.40 8.30
CA HIS A 417 8.06 2.24 7.36
C HIS A 417 6.55 2.22 7.64
N GLN A 418 5.88 3.39 7.63
CA GLN A 418 4.47 3.51 8.04
C GLN A 418 3.49 2.69 7.18
N HIS A 419 3.75 2.62 5.87
CA HIS A 419 2.95 1.86 4.90
C HIS A 419 3.44 0.43 4.63
N CYS A 420 4.38 -0.11 5.43
CA CYS A 420 4.89 -1.47 5.26
C CYS A 420 4.77 -2.25 6.57
N ASN A 421 4.01 -3.34 6.57
CA ASN A 421 3.97 -4.27 7.71
C ASN A 421 4.80 -5.54 7.40
N ALA A 422 5.20 -6.24 8.46
CA ALA A 422 6.08 -7.41 8.35
C ALA A 422 5.46 -8.54 7.49
N VAL A 423 4.15 -8.74 7.56
CA VAL A 423 3.44 -9.78 6.82
C VAL A 423 3.44 -9.50 5.32
N ALA A 424 3.13 -8.25 4.92
CA ALA A 424 3.15 -7.81 3.53
C ALA A 424 4.56 -7.94 2.95
N LEU A 425 5.57 -7.46 3.69
CA LEU A 425 6.98 -7.57 3.26
C LEU A 425 7.42 -9.03 3.09
N GLY A 426 7.10 -9.90 4.06
CA GLY A 426 7.40 -11.33 3.97
C GLY A 426 6.71 -12.01 2.80
N THR A 427 5.45 -11.64 2.53
CA THR A 427 4.66 -12.14 1.39
C THR A 427 5.31 -11.74 0.07
N CYS A 428 5.63 -10.45 -0.13
CA CYS A 428 6.29 -9.96 -1.33
C CYS A 428 7.66 -10.64 -1.56
N ILE A 429 8.46 -10.83 -0.50
CA ILE A 429 9.74 -11.54 -0.59
C ILE A 429 9.52 -12.98 -1.05
N LEU A 430 8.56 -13.71 -0.46
CA LEU A 430 8.28 -15.10 -0.83
C LEU A 430 7.76 -15.24 -2.26
N VAL A 431 6.91 -14.32 -2.73
CA VAL A 431 6.45 -14.29 -4.12
C VAL A 431 7.63 -14.08 -5.06
N ARG A 432 8.46 -13.07 -4.81
CA ARG A 432 9.65 -12.78 -5.64
C ARG A 432 10.72 -13.86 -5.57
N MET A 433 10.79 -14.65 -4.50
CA MET A 433 11.62 -15.87 -4.43
C MET A 433 11.02 -17.05 -5.21
N GLY A 434 9.75 -16.96 -5.65
CA GLY A 434 9.03 -18.05 -6.30
C GLY A 434 8.59 -19.16 -5.34
N LEU A 435 8.47 -18.85 -4.04
CA LEU A 435 8.04 -19.78 -2.99
C LEU A 435 6.54 -19.65 -2.67
N LEU A 436 5.90 -18.57 -3.13
CA LEU A 436 4.48 -18.30 -2.99
C LEU A 436 3.92 -17.86 -4.36
N LYS A 437 2.68 -18.28 -4.66
CA LYS A 437 1.99 -17.89 -5.90
C LYS A 437 1.27 -16.56 -5.71
N GLN A 438 1.22 -15.75 -6.76
CA GLN A 438 0.44 -14.51 -6.84
C GLN A 438 -0.31 -14.48 -8.20
N GLU A 439 -1.37 -13.68 -8.28
CA GLU A 439 -2.18 -13.49 -9.49
C GLU A 439 -1.47 -12.61 -10.53
N ASP A 440 -0.71 -11.62 -10.08
CA ASP A 440 0.08 -10.72 -10.93
C ASP A 440 1.39 -11.37 -11.39
N GLU A 441 1.83 -11.03 -12.61
CA GLU A 441 3.18 -11.36 -13.07
C GLU A 441 4.21 -10.53 -12.30
N VAL A 442 5.10 -11.22 -11.58
CA VAL A 442 6.18 -10.60 -10.81
C VAL A 442 7.51 -11.20 -11.22
N ASP A 443 8.54 -10.36 -11.34
CA ASP A 443 9.91 -10.82 -11.60
C ASP A 443 10.42 -11.75 -10.49
N ILE A 444 10.53 -13.04 -10.82
CA ILE A 444 11.02 -14.07 -9.91
C ILE A 444 12.55 -14.13 -9.96
N VAL A 445 13.18 -14.05 -8.79
CA VAL A 445 14.62 -14.20 -8.63
C VAL A 445 15.05 -15.61 -9.03
N ARG A 446 16.07 -15.69 -9.88
CA ARG A 446 16.60 -16.97 -10.38
C ARG A 446 17.54 -17.64 -9.38
N ASN A 447 18.47 -16.88 -8.80
CA ASN A 447 19.46 -17.37 -7.84
C ASN A 447 19.00 -17.11 -6.39
N LEU A 448 18.76 -18.17 -5.62
CA LEU A 448 18.33 -18.07 -4.22
C LEU A 448 19.46 -18.24 -3.20
N LYS A 449 20.72 -18.43 -3.62
CA LYS A 449 21.87 -18.58 -2.70
C LYS A 449 22.03 -17.35 -1.80
N GLY A 450 22.13 -16.16 -2.40
CA GLY A 450 22.17 -14.88 -1.68
C GLY A 450 20.98 -14.66 -0.73
N PRO A 451 19.72 -14.76 -1.21
CA PRO A 451 18.53 -14.64 -0.36
C PRO A 451 18.51 -15.61 0.82
N LEU A 452 18.86 -16.89 0.64
CA LEU A 452 18.90 -17.86 1.74
C LEU A 452 19.98 -17.52 2.76
N LEU A 453 21.16 -17.10 2.30
CA LEU A 453 22.25 -16.66 3.18
C LEU A 453 21.86 -15.40 3.96
N ALA A 454 21.17 -14.46 3.32
CA ALA A 454 20.64 -13.27 4.00
C ALA A 454 19.60 -13.66 5.06
N LEU A 455 18.65 -14.55 4.75
CA LEU A 455 17.67 -15.02 5.73
C LEU A 455 18.32 -15.73 6.92
N GLU A 456 19.36 -16.54 6.69
CA GLU A 456 20.15 -17.13 7.78
C GLU A 456 20.73 -16.06 8.72
N LEU A 457 21.40 -15.05 8.15
CA LEU A 457 22.08 -14.01 8.93
C LEU A 457 21.09 -13.06 9.62
N LEU A 458 20.04 -12.63 8.92
CA LEU A 458 19.09 -11.65 9.42
C LEU A 458 18.16 -12.22 10.49
N CYS A 459 17.73 -13.47 10.38
CA CYS A 459 16.94 -14.10 11.44
C CYS A 459 17.74 -14.24 12.75
N ALA A 460 19.08 -14.23 12.69
CA ALA A 460 19.92 -14.25 13.88
C ALA A 460 19.97 -12.90 14.60
N GLU A 461 19.51 -11.81 13.99
CA GLU A 461 19.53 -10.45 14.57
C GLU A 461 18.34 -10.20 15.51
N GLU A 462 18.57 -9.45 16.60
CA GLU A 462 17.53 -9.19 17.62
C GLU A 462 16.35 -8.35 17.13
N TYR A 463 16.58 -7.44 16.19
CA TYR A 463 15.52 -6.59 15.64
C TYR A 463 14.55 -7.35 14.73
N PHE A 464 14.91 -8.56 14.28
CA PHE A 464 14.15 -9.26 13.27
C PHE A 464 12.82 -9.80 13.85
N PRO A 465 11.66 -9.47 13.25
CA PRO A 465 10.36 -9.84 13.82
C PRO A 465 10.13 -11.35 13.84
N ARG A 466 9.60 -11.86 14.96
CA ARG A 466 9.30 -13.28 15.14
C ARG A 466 8.22 -13.79 14.19
N ASP A 467 7.18 -12.99 13.96
CA ASP A 467 6.09 -13.34 13.04
C ASP A 467 6.60 -13.47 11.60
N LEU A 468 7.53 -12.60 11.20
CA LEU A 468 8.18 -12.68 9.89
C LEU A 468 9.07 -13.91 9.77
N ALA A 469 9.82 -14.24 10.82
CA ALA A 469 10.61 -15.47 10.87
C ALA A 469 9.72 -16.71 10.76
N ALA A 470 8.56 -16.72 11.42
CA ALA A 470 7.58 -17.80 11.35
C ALA A 470 7.01 -18.00 9.95
N ILE A 471 6.75 -16.90 9.23
CA ILE A 471 6.36 -16.92 7.81
C ILE A 471 7.46 -17.61 7.00
N PHE A 472 8.71 -17.14 7.08
CA PHE A 472 9.81 -17.77 6.32
C PHE A 472 10.02 -19.25 6.67
N ALA A 473 10.00 -19.60 7.96
CA ALA A 473 10.13 -20.99 8.40
C ALA A 473 9.05 -21.91 7.79
N SER A 474 7.81 -21.41 7.67
CA SER A 474 6.67 -22.16 7.14
C SER A 474 6.73 -22.44 5.64
N PHE A 475 7.52 -21.65 4.89
CA PHE A 475 7.74 -21.89 3.46
C PHE A 475 9.06 -22.63 3.19
N LEU A 476 10.10 -22.38 3.97
CA LEU A 476 11.40 -23.07 3.84
C LEU A 476 11.35 -24.54 4.27
N CYS A 477 10.39 -24.92 5.12
CA CYS A 477 10.17 -26.32 5.50
C CYS A 477 9.44 -27.14 4.42
N LYS A 478 8.89 -26.51 3.38
CA LYS A 478 8.18 -27.20 2.31
C LYS A 478 9.15 -27.61 1.21
N PRO A 479 9.07 -28.84 0.67
CA PRO A 479 9.86 -29.23 -0.48
C PRO A 479 9.43 -28.43 -1.71
N THR A 480 10.40 -27.85 -2.43
CA THR A 480 10.15 -27.11 -3.67
C THR A 480 11.30 -27.31 -4.66
N PRO A 481 11.02 -27.52 -5.95
CA PRO A 481 12.06 -27.65 -6.97
C PRO A 481 12.98 -26.42 -7.05
N LYS A 482 12.48 -25.25 -6.67
CA LYS A 482 13.24 -23.99 -6.69
C LYS A 482 14.43 -23.98 -5.73
N LEU A 483 14.41 -24.84 -4.70
CA LEU A 483 15.47 -24.94 -3.70
C LEU A 483 16.38 -26.18 -3.91
N PHE A 484 16.19 -26.95 -4.98
CA PHE A 484 17.05 -28.09 -5.27
C PHE A 484 18.51 -27.66 -5.50
N GLY A 485 19.43 -28.36 -4.84
CA GLY A 485 20.86 -28.01 -4.85
C GLY A 485 21.25 -26.92 -3.84
N LEU A 486 20.30 -26.36 -3.09
CA LEU A 486 20.53 -25.37 -2.03
C LEU A 486 20.17 -25.91 -0.64
N ASP A 487 20.09 -27.24 -0.46
CA ASP A 487 19.56 -27.88 0.75
C ASP A 487 20.27 -27.45 2.02
N GLN A 488 21.59 -27.35 2.00
CA GLN A 488 22.35 -26.92 3.18
C GLN A 488 22.05 -25.45 3.56
N LEU A 489 21.97 -24.56 2.58
CA LEU A 489 21.64 -23.15 2.81
C LEU A 489 20.19 -22.98 3.25
N ARG A 490 19.26 -23.73 2.63
CA ARG A 490 17.86 -23.80 3.03
C ARG A 490 17.73 -24.23 4.49
N LEU A 491 18.43 -25.29 4.89
CA LEU A 491 18.39 -25.80 6.26
C LEU A 491 18.98 -24.81 7.27
N ARG A 492 20.05 -24.10 6.92
CA ARG A 492 20.63 -23.04 7.77
C ARG A 492 19.67 -21.86 7.94
N ALA A 493 19.09 -21.38 6.84
CA ALA A 493 18.08 -20.33 6.86
C ALA A 493 16.84 -20.74 7.68
N LEU A 494 16.35 -21.96 7.46
CA LEU A 494 15.21 -22.54 8.18
C LEU A 494 15.51 -22.65 9.68
N ALA A 495 16.67 -23.18 10.07
CA ALA A 495 17.06 -23.30 11.47
C ALA A 495 17.17 -21.92 12.15
N SER A 496 17.73 -20.91 11.46
CA SER A 496 17.80 -19.54 11.98
C SER A 496 16.41 -18.93 12.15
N ALA A 497 15.53 -19.08 11.15
CA ALA A 497 14.15 -18.60 11.19
C ALA A 497 13.33 -19.27 12.32
N VAL A 498 13.39 -20.60 12.43
CA VAL A 498 12.73 -21.34 13.52
C VAL A 498 13.28 -20.91 14.88
N THR A 499 14.60 -20.72 15.01
CA THR A 499 15.19 -20.24 16.26
C THR A 499 14.64 -18.87 16.65
N ARG A 500 14.58 -17.91 15.71
CA ARG A 500 13.99 -16.59 15.96
C ARG A 500 12.50 -16.66 16.32
N GLU A 501 11.74 -17.48 15.60
CA GLU A 501 10.31 -17.73 15.85
C GLU A 501 10.07 -18.21 17.29
N VAL A 502 10.84 -19.19 17.76
CA VAL A 502 10.54 -19.93 19.00
C VAL A 502 11.21 -19.38 20.26
N LEU A 503 12.20 -18.49 20.14
CA LEU A 503 12.93 -17.95 21.29
C LEU A 503 12.03 -17.06 22.17
N PRO A 504 11.89 -17.36 23.47
CA PRO A 504 11.06 -16.57 24.36
C PRO A 504 11.71 -15.22 24.67
N THR A 505 10.87 -14.18 24.80
CA THR A 505 11.31 -12.83 25.18
C THR A 505 11.13 -12.56 26.67
N SER A 506 10.28 -13.35 27.35
CA SER A 506 9.97 -13.21 28.78
C SER A 506 9.89 -14.56 29.50
N ALA A 507 10.01 -14.55 30.82
CA ALA A 507 9.89 -15.76 31.64
C ALA A 507 8.48 -16.38 31.60
N GLN A 508 7.44 -15.54 31.47
CA GLN A 508 6.07 -16.01 31.32
C GLN A 508 5.87 -16.78 30.02
N GLU A 509 6.43 -16.28 28.92
CA GLU A 509 6.39 -16.97 27.64
C GLU A 509 7.21 -18.28 27.68
N ALA A 510 8.38 -18.24 28.32
CA ALA A 510 9.25 -19.40 28.44
C ALA A 510 8.58 -20.58 29.16
N ALA A 511 7.63 -20.35 30.07
CA ALA A 511 6.85 -21.42 30.70
C ALA A 511 6.09 -22.28 29.67
N GLY A 512 5.71 -21.71 28.52
CA GLY A 512 5.05 -22.38 27.39
C GLY A 512 6.01 -23.02 26.38
N SER A 513 7.31 -23.14 26.67
CA SER A 513 8.33 -23.61 25.72
C SER A 513 8.10 -25.03 25.18
N GLY A 514 7.17 -25.82 25.73
CA GLY A 514 6.76 -27.09 25.14
C GLY A 514 6.18 -26.94 23.74
N ASN A 515 5.45 -25.86 23.46
CA ASN A 515 4.93 -25.58 22.11
C ASN A 515 6.07 -25.24 21.14
N SER A 516 6.99 -24.39 21.58
CA SER A 516 8.22 -24.06 20.85
C SER A 516 9.05 -25.32 20.55
N PHE A 517 9.19 -26.22 21.52
CA PHE A 517 9.87 -27.50 21.35
C PHE A 517 9.15 -28.41 20.36
N LYS A 518 7.82 -28.52 20.44
CA LYS A 518 6.99 -29.23 19.45
C LYS A 518 7.24 -28.69 18.05
N ARG A 519 7.25 -27.37 17.88
CA ARG A 519 7.51 -26.70 16.60
C ARG A 519 8.87 -27.10 16.02
N ILE A 520 9.94 -27.10 16.83
CA ILE A 520 11.26 -27.57 16.38
C ILE A 520 11.20 -29.05 15.98
N CYS A 521 10.55 -29.90 16.77
CA CYS A 521 10.41 -31.33 16.48
C CYS A 521 9.69 -31.59 15.15
N ASP A 522 8.59 -30.88 14.90
CA ASP A 522 7.76 -31.06 13.70
C ASP A 522 8.49 -30.62 12.43
N VAL A 523 9.34 -29.59 12.51
CA VAL A 523 10.17 -29.14 11.38
C VAL A 523 11.34 -30.12 11.16
N ALA A 524 12.00 -30.54 12.23
CA ALA A 524 13.19 -31.37 12.16
C ALA A 524 12.89 -32.85 11.82
N ALA A 525 11.67 -33.33 12.06
CA ALA A 525 11.27 -34.71 11.72
C ALA A 525 11.37 -35.05 10.23
N GLY A 526 11.44 -34.05 9.35
CA GLY A 526 11.68 -34.23 7.91
C GLY A 526 13.14 -34.04 7.47
N GLU A 527 14.06 -33.69 8.39
CA GLU A 527 15.39 -33.18 8.06
C GLU A 527 16.44 -33.69 9.08
N ASP A 528 17.31 -34.63 8.71
CA ASP A 528 18.39 -35.11 9.59
C ASP A 528 19.55 -34.09 9.64
N SER A 529 19.38 -33.02 10.43
CA SER A 529 20.37 -31.95 10.55
C SER A 529 20.71 -31.59 12.00
N GLN A 530 22.02 -31.54 12.31
CA GLN A 530 22.55 -31.07 13.60
C GLN A 530 22.16 -29.61 13.92
N LEU A 531 21.70 -28.85 12.93
CA LEU A 531 21.27 -27.46 13.11
C LEU A 531 20.07 -27.36 14.06
N PHE A 532 19.14 -28.32 14.03
CA PHE A 532 17.97 -28.29 14.92
C PHE A 532 18.30 -28.65 16.37
N LEU A 533 19.40 -29.38 16.61
CA LEU A 533 19.94 -29.55 17.96
C LEU A 533 20.34 -28.19 18.55
N LYS A 534 21.01 -27.36 17.75
CA LYS A 534 21.38 -25.99 18.16
C LYS A 534 20.16 -25.10 18.40
N CYS A 535 19.06 -25.29 17.68
CA CYS A 535 17.80 -24.58 17.93
C CYS A 535 17.24 -24.92 19.31
N VAL A 536 17.24 -26.21 19.68
CA VAL A 536 16.83 -26.68 21.02
C VAL A 536 17.75 -26.11 22.09
N ASP A 537 19.07 -26.14 21.86
CA ASP A 537 20.05 -25.58 22.78
C ASP A 537 19.82 -24.07 22.99
N ALA A 538 19.57 -23.31 21.93
CA ALA A 538 19.27 -21.88 22.00
C ALA A 538 17.98 -21.60 22.78
N LEU A 539 16.90 -22.33 22.50
CA LEU A 539 15.60 -22.19 23.18
C LEU A 539 15.75 -22.38 24.69
N PHE A 540 16.33 -23.50 25.12
CA PHE A 540 16.36 -23.85 26.53
C PHE A 540 17.52 -23.22 27.29
N SER A 541 18.64 -22.92 26.64
CA SER A 541 19.67 -22.05 27.22
C SER A 541 19.10 -20.66 27.50
N ARG A 542 18.31 -20.08 26.58
CA ARG A 542 17.66 -18.80 26.84
C ARG A 542 16.64 -18.89 27.98
N ALA A 543 15.82 -19.94 28.03
CA ALA A 543 14.83 -20.12 29.09
C ALA A 543 15.47 -20.30 30.48
N PHE A 544 16.43 -21.22 30.62
CA PHE A 544 17.01 -21.59 31.91
C PHE A 544 18.19 -20.70 32.35
N VAL A 545 19.03 -20.25 31.41
CA VAL A 545 20.26 -19.50 31.74
C VAL A 545 20.03 -18.00 31.63
N THR A 546 19.49 -17.52 30.50
CA THR A 546 19.31 -16.07 30.26
C THR A 546 18.12 -15.52 31.05
N LEU A 547 16.95 -16.15 30.96
CA LEU A 547 15.71 -15.71 31.59
C LEU A 547 15.53 -16.27 33.02
N ARG A 548 16.31 -17.29 33.39
CA ARG A 548 16.30 -17.93 34.73
C ARG A 548 14.90 -18.38 35.16
N CYS A 549 14.16 -18.98 34.24
CA CYS A 549 12.80 -19.44 34.49
C CYS A 549 12.76 -20.63 35.44
N ASP A 550 11.63 -20.80 36.12
CA ASP A 550 11.38 -22.03 36.88
C ASP A 550 11.33 -23.23 35.92
N ALA A 551 11.99 -24.31 36.33
CA ALA A 551 12.15 -25.50 35.52
C ALA A 551 10.83 -26.28 35.39
N TRP A 552 10.01 -26.27 36.43
CA TRP A 552 8.83 -27.13 36.52
C TRP A 552 7.76 -26.84 35.45
N PRO A 553 7.29 -25.59 35.26
CA PRO A 553 6.29 -25.29 34.24
C PRO A 553 6.75 -25.65 32.82
N ILE A 554 8.05 -25.47 32.55
CA ILE A 554 8.67 -25.82 31.27
C ILE A 554 8.65 -27.34 31.06
N GLY A 555 9.00 -28.11 32.10
CA GLY A 555 8.94 -29.58 32.07
C GLY A 555 7.53 -30.12 31.83
N GLU A 556 6.53 -29.57 32.53
CA GLU A 556 5.12 -29.93 32.32
C GLU A 556 4.67 -29.60 30.89
N SER A 557 4.99 -28.41 30.40
CA SER A 557 4.69 -27.99 29.02
C SER A 557 5.28 -28.96 27.99
N ILE A 558 6.55 -29.35 28.14
CA ILE A 558 7.20 -30.34 27.25
C ILE A 558 6.43 -31.67 27.26
N LEU A 559 6.12 -32.20 28.45
CA LEU A 559 5.41 -33.49 28.56
C LEU A 559 4.01 -33.44 27.94
N ILE A 560 3.29 -32.33 28.08
CA ILE A 560 1.99 -32.12 27.46
C ILE A 560 2.10 -32.22 25.94
N TYR A 561 3.02 -31.47 25.32
CA TYR A 561 3.18 -31.46 23.86
C TYR A 561 3.80 -32.73 23.29
N LEU A 562 4.51 -33.52 24.10
CA LEU A 562 4.91 -34.89 23.76
C LEU A 562 3.77 -35.93 23.89
N GLY A 563 2.62 -35.54 24.46
CA GLY A 563 1.50 -36.45 24.73
C GLY A 563 1.76 -37.42 25.90
N LEU A 564 2.69 -37.07 26.79
CA LEU A 564 3.07 -37.85 27.97
C LEU A 564 2.35 -37.39 29.25
N LEU A 565 1.78 -36.18 29.25
CA LEU A 565 0.95 -35.64 30.31
C LEU A 565 -0.38 -35.14 29.73
N LYS A 566 -1.49 -35.32 30.48
CA LYS A 566 -2.81 -34.82 30.04
C LYS A 566 -2.88 -33.31 30.26
N SER A 567 -3.49 -32.61 29.30
CA SER A 567 -3.87 -31.21 29.43
C SER A 567 -5.38 -31.08 29.59
N GLU A 568 -5.83 -30.01 30.24
CA GLU A 568 -7.24 -29.62 30.32
C GLU A 568 -7.76 -29.10 28.96
N PHE A 569 -6.86 -28.69 28.07
CA PHE A 569 -7.19 -28.18 26.74
C PHE A 569 -6.86 -29.21 25.65
N HIS A 570 -7.56 -29.12 24.52
CA HIS A 570 -7.24 -29.95 23.36
C HIS A 570 -5.97 -29.43 22.68
N ILE A 571 -4.89 -30.21 22.72
CA ILE A 571 -3.57 -29.83 22.22
C ILE A 571 -3.11 -30.85 21.17
N GLU A 572 -2.61 -30.36 20.05
CA GLU A 572 -1.93 -31.19 19.05
C GLU A 572 -0.54 -31.57 19.57
N THR A 573 -0.25 -32.87 19.65
CA THR A 573 1.06 -33.38 20.09
C THR A 573 2.06 -33.42 18.93
N VAL A 574 3.34 -33.64 19.23
CA VAL A 574 4.39 -33.84 18.21
C VAL A 574 4.00 -34.89 17.17
N ARG A 575 4.33 -34.63 15.90
CA ARG A 575 4.02 -35.54 14.78
C ARG A 575 4.87 -36.81 14.82
N ASN A 576 6.12 -36.69 15.26
CA ASN A 576 7.06 -37.81 15.35
C ASN A 576 7.68 -37.88 16.75
N LEU A 577 7.08 -38.70 17.62
CA LEU A 577 7.54 -38.87 19.00
C LEU A 577 8.97 -39.42 19.08
N ASN A 578 9.36 -40.34 18.19
CA ASN A 578 10.70 -40.92 18.20
C ASN A 578 11.78 -39.86 17.96
N TYR A 579 11.54 -38.93 17.02
CA TYR A 579 12.45 -37.83 16.78
C TYR A 579 12.47 -36.83 17.94
N ALA A 580 11.30 -36.50 18.49
CA ALA A 580 11.19 -35.63 19.66
C ALA A 580 11.93 -36.20 20.89
N LEU A 581 11.91 -37.52 21.09
CA LEU A 581 12.68 -38.18 22.14
C LEU A 581 14.19 -38.12 21.91
N LYS A 582 14.67 -38.14 20.66
CA LYS A 582 16.09 -37.91 20.33
C LYS A 582 16.53 -36.50 20.71
N LEU A 583 15.73 -35.49 20.36
CA LEU A 583 15.98 -34.09 20.73
C LEU A 583 15.93 -33.89 22.25
N LEU A 584 14.95 -34.50 22.92
CA LEU A 584 14.83 -34.49 24.38
C LEU A 584 16.07 -35.10 25.04
N HIS A 585 16.55 -36.24 24.52
CA HIS A 585 17.76 -36.88 25.00
C HIS A 585 18.99 -35.97 24.84
N HIS A 586 19.17 -35.35 23.66
CA HIS A 586 20.24 -34.37 23.43
C HIS A 586 20.20 -33.23 24.45
N MET A 587 19.03 -32.62 24.64
CA MET A 587 18.81 -31.52 25.59
C MET A 587 19.17 -31.92 27.02
N VAL A 588 18.76 -33.10 27.49
CA VAL A 588 18.99 -33.58 28.87
C VAL A 588 20.48 -33.77 29.19
N MET A 589 21.31 -33.97 28.16
CA MET A 589 22.76 -34.11 28.28
C MET A 589 23.49 -32.77 28.34
N GLN A 590 22.82 -31.64 28.05
CA GLN A 590 23.45 -30.34 28.06
C GLN A 590 23.62 -29.77 29.48
N SER A 591 24.64 -28.94 29.66
CA SER A 591 24.98 -28.33 30.96
C SER A 591 23.92 -27.36 31.47
N TYR A 592 23.14 -26.75 30.57
CA TYR A 592 22.06 -25.83 30.95
C TYR A 592 20.83 -26.55 31.52
N PHE A 593 20.70 -27.87 31.34
CA PHE A 593 19.46 -28.58 31.64
C PHE A 593 19.29 -28.82 33.16
N PRO A 594 18.16 -28.38 33.77
CA PRO A 594 17.95 -28.51 35.21
C PRO A 594 17.96 -29.97 35.69
N PRO A 595 18.79 -30.34 36.68
CA PRO A 595 18.86 -31.72 37.15
C PRO A 595 17.55 -32.19 37.81
N GLN A 596 16.73 -31.27 38.36
CA GLN A 596 15.46 -31.63 39.01
C GLN A 596 14.41 -32.17 38.03
N LEU A 597 14.49 -31.84 36.73
CA LEU A 597 13.55 -32.34 35.72
C LEU A 597 13.87 -33.75 35.21
N LYS A 598 15.11 -34.22 35.38
CA LYS A 598 15.55 -35.52 34.84
C LYS A 598 14.71 -36.70 35.34
N PRO A 599 14.40 -36.83 36.66
CA PRO A 599 13.59 -37.93 37.16
C PRO A 599 12.16 -37.95 36.59
N LEU A 600 11.56 -36.78 36.42
CA LEU A 600 10.20 -36.61 35.88
C LEU A 600 10.12 -37.01 34.40
N LEU A 601 11.12 -36.65 33.59
CA LEU A 601 11.17 -37.08 32.20
C LEU A 601 11.37 -38.60 32.08
N VAL A 602 12.23 -39.18 32.92
CA VAL A 602 12.50 -40.63 32.91
C VAL A 602 11.26 -41.44 33.31
N SER A 603 10.52 -41.02 34.35
CA SER A 603 9.30 -41.71 34.76
C SER A 603 8.20 -41.65 33.70
N SER A 604 8.02 -40.49 33.08
CA SER A 604 7.00 -40.26 32.05
C SER A 604 7.28 -41.03 30.76
N CYS A 605 8.55 -41.10 30.33
CA CYS A 605 8.95 -41.88 29.15
C CYS A 605 8.84 -43.40 29.39
N LYS A 606 9.14 -43.90 30.60
CA LYS A 606 9.01 -45.33 30.92
C LYS A 606 7.57 -45.84 30.86
N ASN A 607 6.60 -45.03 31.29
CA ASN A 607 5.18 -45.40 31.30
C ASN A 607 4.56 -45.61 29.91
N ARG A 608 5.23 -45.20 28.81
CA ARG A 608 4.73 -45.33 27.43
C ARG A 608 5.48 -46.33 26.55
N ILE A 609 6.66 -46.82 26.95
CA ILE A 609 7.45 -47.82 26.19
C ILE A 609 6.98 -49.27 26.49
N GLN A 610 6.05 -49.44 27.45
CA GLN A 610 5.48 -50.75 27.83
C GLN A 610 4.08 -51.03 27.26
N LEU A 611 3.61 -50.26 26.27
CA LEU A 611 2.41 -50.50 25.47
C LEU A 611 2.80 -50.53 23.99
#